data_AF-A0A3M6UT96-F1
#
_entry.id   AF-A0A3M6UT96-F1
#
_cell.length_a   1.000
_cell.length_b   1.000
_cell.length_c   1.000
_cell.angle_alpha   90.00
_cell.angle_beta   90.00
_cell.angle_gamma   90.00
#
_symmetry.space_group_name_H-M   'P 1'
#
loop_
_entity.id
_entity.type
_entity.pdbx_description
1 polymer ?
#
loop_
_entity_poly.entity_id
_entity_poly.type
_entity_poly.pdbx_seq_one_letter_code
_entity_poly.pdbx_strand_id
1 'polypeptide(L)'
;MTLECQEIRRRIVSCVLLRSGLGSPTDIAVVREATAALQSVFPQTELGTFMSLTKRDKERQLNELTLIVTGIRLFNRECGKGGEGIDDLPAILSEAVPATTQNVQTEIQNTTKLAFRYTDL
;
A
#
# COMPACT_ATOMS: atom_id res chain seq x y z
N MET A 1 0.57 22.69 21.02
CA MET A 1 -0.77 22.48 20.44
C MET A 1 -0.79 22.39 18.90
N THR A 2 -0.50 23.45 18.12
CA THR A 2 -0.59 23.36 16.63
C THR A 2 0.44 22.43 15.99
N LEU A 3 1.68 22.44 16.49
CA LEU A 3 2.76 21.54 16.02
C LEU A 3 2.49 20.07 16.36
N GLU A 4 1.97 19.79 17.56
CA GLU A 4 1.64 18.43 17.99
C GLU A 4 0.52 17.82 17.15
N CYS A 5 -0.50 18.63 16.81
CA CYS A 5 -1.58 18.16 15.94
C CYS A 5 -1.09 17.90 14.50
N GLN A 6 -0.09 18.66 14.02
CA GLN A 6 0.54 18.38 12.72
C GLN A 6 1.35 17.07 12.75
N GLU A 7 2.10 16.83 13.83
CA GLU A 7 2.88 15.61 14.01
C GLU A 7 1.98 14.37 14.06
N ILE A 8 0.91 14.41 14.87
CA ILE A 8 -0.04 13.29 14.97
C ILE A 8 -0.69 13.00 13.63
N ARG A 9 -1.10 14.03 12.88
CA ARG A 9 -1.66 13.85 11.53
C ARG A 9 -0.66 13.14 10.61
N ARG A 10 0.61 13.54 10.64
CA ARG A 10 1.67 12.89 9.86
C ARG A 10 1.80 11.41 10.23
N ARG A 11 1.77 11.09 11.53
CA ARG A 11 1.80 9.70 12.02
C ARG A 11 0.58 8.89 11.59
N ILE A 12 -0.62 9.49 11.56
CA ILE A 12 -1.84 8.84 11.05
C ILE A 12 -1.67 8.53 9.56
N VAL A 13 -1.21 9.50 8.75
CA VAL A 13 -0.98 9.28 7.31
C VAL A 13 0.05 8.18 7.09
N SER A 14 1.19 8.19 7.79
CA SER A 14 2.18 7.12 7.70
C SER A 14 1.60 5.76 8.10
N CYS A 15 0.78 5.71 9.14
CA CYS A 15 0.09 4.47 9.55
C CYS A 15 -0.83 3.95 8.44
N VAL A 16 -1.66 4.80 7.85
CA VAL A 16 -2.56 4.43 6.75
C VAL A 16 -1.79 3.90 5.53
N LEU A 17 -0.69 4.56 5.16
CA LEU A 17 0.14 4.13 4.03
C LEU A 17 0.81 2.79 4.28
N LEU A 18 1.48 2.63 5.43
CA LEU A 18 2.17 1.39 5.79
C LEU A 18 1.21 0.21 5.90
N ARG A 19 -0.02 0.44 6.38
CA ARG A 19 -1.01 -0.62 6.57
C ARG A 19 -1.77 -1.01 5.32
N SER A 20 -1.97 -0.06 4.40
CA SER A 20 -2.60 -0.35 3.11
C SER A 20 -1.62 -1.02 2.13
N GLY A 21 -0.32 -0.74 2.26
CA GLY A 21 0.70 -1.21 1.32
C GLY A 21 0.64 -0.51 -0.04
N LEU A 22 -0.19 0.53 -0.19
CA LEU A 22 -0.42 1.23 -1.46
C LEU A 22 0.39 2.53 -1.53
N GLY A 23 1.71 2.40 -1.48
CA GLY A 23 2.66 3.49 -1.63
C GLY A 23 3.51 3.77 -0.38
N SER A 24 4.63 4.45 -0.59
CA SER A 24 5.61 4.71 0.46
C SER A 24 5.30 5.97 1.28
N PRO A 25 5.42 5.95 2.62
CA PRO A 25 5.34 7.15 3.45
C PRO A 25 6.55 8.09 3.28
N THR A 26 7.57 7.70 2.50
CA THR A 26 8.70 8.57 2.13
C THR A 26 8.48 9.30 0.81
N ASP A 27 7.49 8.89 0.02
CA ASP A 27 7.17 9.54 -1.25
C ASP A 27 6.22 10.72 -1.00
N ILE A 28 6.67 11.91 -1.40
CA ILE A 28 5.94 13.16 -1.19
C ILE A 28 4.61 13.18 -1.93
N ALA A 29 4.53 12.62 -3.14
CA ALA A 29 3.30 12.60 -3.92
C ALA A 29 2.24 11.71 -3.26
N VAL A 30 2.65 10.50 -2.85
CA VAL A 30 1.84 9.55 -2.10
C VAL A 30 1.34 10.15 -0.78
N VAL A 31 2.24 10.76 0.00
CA VAL A 31 1.90 11.38 1.28
C VAL A 31 0.92 12.54 1.10
N ARG A 32 1.09 13.37 0.06
CA ARG A 32 0.19 14.48 -0.24
C ARG A 32 -1.21 13.98 -0.61
N GLU A 33 -1.30 12.96 -1.45
CA GLU A 33 -2.58 12.37 -1.83
C GLU A 33 -3.29 11.73 -0.63
N ALA A 34 -2.58 10.92 0.16
CA ALA A 34 -3.14 10.32 1.38
C ALA A 34 -3.54 11.36 2.42
N THR A 35 -2.82 12.48 2.51
CA THR A 35 -3.19 13.60 3.37
C THR A 35 -4.49 14.25 2.90
N ALA A 36 -4.65 14.50 1.59
CA ALA A 36 -5.88 15.07 1.04
C ALA A 36 -7.09 14.14 1.25
N ALA A 37 -6.91 12.84 1.01
CA ALA A 37 -7.94 11.83 1.26
C ALA A 37 -8.27 11.66 2.76
N LEU A 38 -7.29 11.79 3.66
CA LEU A 38 -7.55 11.82 5.10
C LEU A 38 -8.34 13.07 5.50
N GLN A 39 -7.95 14.24 4.99
CA GLN A 39 -8.59 15.52 5.34
C GLN A 39 -10.07 15.60 4.91
N SER A 40 -10.47 14.88 3.85
CA SER A 40 -11.87 14.88 3.39
C SER A 40 -12.82 14.12 4.33
N VAL A 41 -12.31 13.21 5.16
CA VAL A 41 -13.11 12.38 6.09
C VAL A 41 -12.74 12.55 7.55
N PHE A 42 -11.56 13.11 7.83
CA PHE A 42 -11.01 13.31 9.16
C PHE A 42 -10.39 14.72 9.25
N PRO A 43 -11.24 15.76 9.41
CA PRO A 43 -10.78 17.13 9.48
C PRO A 43 -10.00 17.40 10.76
N GLN A 44 -9.29 18.53 10.79
CA GLN A 44 -8.43 18.93 11.91
C GLN A 44 -9.17 18.97 13.26
N THR A 45 -10.46 19.28 13.25
CA THR A 45 -11.32 19.34 14.44
C THR A 45 -11.47 17.99 15.13
N GLU A 46 -11.39 16.88 14.39
CA GLU A 46 -11.53 15.52 14.93
C GLU A 46 -10.26 15.00 15.62
N LEU A 47 -9.10 15.67 15.45
CA LEU A 47 -7.86 15.27 16.11
C LEU A 47 -7.95 15.36 17.63
N GLY A 48 -8.67 16.35 18.17
CA GLY A 48 -8.86 16.49 19.62
C GLY A 48 -9.60 15.28 20.20
N THR A 49 -10.69 14.87 19.54
CA THR A 49 -11.47 13.68 19.87
C THR A 49 -10.62 12.42 19.75
N PHE A 50 -9.86 12.26 18.67
CA PHE A 50 -8.95 11.12 18.50
C PHE A 50 -7.92 11.05 19.63
N MET A 51 -7.35 12.17 20.07
CA MET A 51 -6.35 12.20 21.14
C MET A 51 -6.91 11.76 22.50
N SER A 52 -8.18 12.03 22.79
CA SER A 52 -8.84 11.63 24.04
C SER A 52 -9.26 10.15 24.08
N LEU A 53 -9.27 9.46 22.94
CA LEU A 53 -9.61 8.05 22.87
C LEU A 53 -8.63 7.14 23.63
N THR A 54 -9.16 6.00 24.09
CA THR A 54 -8.34 4.91 24.63
C THR A 54 -7.42 4.34 23.55
N LYS A 55 -6.38 3.61 23.95
CA LYS A 55 -5.48 2.95 22.99
C LYS A 55 -6.25 2.02 22.03
N ARG A 56 -7.18 1.23 22.57
CA ARG A 56 -8.00 0.28 21.79
C ARG A 56 -8.88 1.01 20.77
N ASP A 57 -9.48 2.13 21.17
CA ASP A 57 -10.36 2.89 20.28
C ASP A 57 -9.54 3.64 19.21
N LYS A 58 -8.33 4.12 19.54
CA LYS A 58 -7.39 4.68 18.54
C LYS A 58 -7.01 3.64 17.50
N GLU A 59 -6.66 2.42 17.91
CA GLU A 59 -6.34 1.32 16.98
C GLU A 59 -7.52 1.02 16.07
N ARG A 60 -8.74 0.94 16.62
CA ARG A 60 -9.95 0.75 15.82
C ARG A 60 -10.16 1.89 14.83
N GLN A 61 -10.08 3.15 15.27
CA GLN A 61 -10.28 4.29 14.38
C GLN A 61 -9.19 4.36 13.29
N LEU A 62 -7.94 4.01 13.60
CA LEU A 62 -6.87 3.89 12.61
C LEU A 62 -7.17 2.78 11.57
N ASN A 63 -7.80 1.66 11.96
CA ASN A 63 -8.26 0.63 11.01
C ASN A 63 -9.31 1.20 10.05
N GLU A 64 -10.32 1.88 10.59
CA GLU A 64 -11.40 2.46 9.81
C GLU A 64 -10.87 3.54 8.86
N LEU A 65 -10.02 4.45 9.34
CA LEU A 65 -9.36 5.46 8.50
C LEU A 65 -8.48 4.84 7.42
N THR A 66 -7.79 3.72 7.71
CA THR A 66 -7.00 3.01 6.70
C THR A 66 -7.89 2.55 5.55
N LEU A 67 -9.02 1.91 5.85
CA LEU A 67 -9.94 1.41 4.83
C LEU A 67 -10.55 2.56 4.00
N ILE A 68 -11.02 3.62 4.67
CA ILE A 68 -11.68 4.75 4.01
C ILE A 68 -10.71 5.51 3.11
N VAL A 69 -9.55 5.90 3.64
CA VAL A 69 -8.53 6.66 2.87
C VAL A 69 -8.00 5.84 1.70
N THR A 70 -7.79 4.54 1.91
CA THR A 70 -7.38 3.63 0.83
C THR A 70 -8.44 3.55 -0.26
N GLY A 71 -9.72 3.39 0.11
CA GLY A 71 -10.83 3.37 -0.85
C GLY A 71 -10.94 4.66 -1.67
N ILE A 72 -10.75 5.83 -1.03
CA ILE A 72 -10.76 7.13 -1.73
C ILE A 72 -9.61 7.21 -2.73
N ARG A 73 -8.39 6.79 -2.35
CA ARG A 73 -7.24 6.82 -3.27
C ARG A 73 -7.41 5.86 -4.44
N LEU A 74 -7.95 4.66 -4.20
CA LEU A 74 -8.31 3.72 -5.26
C LEU A 74 -9.36 4.33 -6.20
N PHE A 75 -10.40 4.95 -5.67
CA PHE A 75 -11.41 5.62 -6.48
C PHE A 75 -10.83 6.78 -7.31
N ASN A 76 -9.93 7.58 -6.71
CA ASN A 76 -9.26 8.67 -7.42
C ASN A 76 -8.34 8.16 -8.53
N ARG A 77 -7.67 7.02 -8.32
CA ARG A 77 -6.91 6.30 -9.35
C ARG A 77 -7.80 5.92 -10.53
N GLU A 78 -8.92 5.25 -10.26
CA GLU A 78 -9.89 4.85 -11.30
C GLU A 78 -10.46 6.05 -12.07
N CYS A 79 -10.62 7.20 -11.40
CA CYS A 79 -11.05 8.44 -12.04
C CYS A 79 -9.94 9.17 -12.82
N GLY A 80 -8.68 8.70 -12.79
CA GLY A 80 -7.53 9.39 -13.38
C GLY A 80 -7.13 10.68 -12.66
N LYS A 81 -7.47 10.83 -11.38
CA LYS A 81 -7.25 12.05 -10.56
C LYS A 81 -6.29 11.83 -9.38
N GLY A 82 -5.69 10.65 -9.28
CA GLY A 82 -4.80 10.24 -8.19
C GLY A 82 -4.28 8.83 -8.42
N GLY A 83 -3.96 8.13 -7.34
CA GLY A 83 -3.35 6.80 -7.40
C GLY A 83 -1.84 6.80 -7.42
N GLU A 84 -1.20 7.88 -6.96
CA GLU A 84 0.25 7.95 -6.86
C GLU A 84 0.76 6.81 -5.97
N GLY A 85 1.74 6.06 -6.46
CA GLY A 85 2.33 4.92 -5.76
C GLY A 85 1.39 3.71 -5.56
N ILE A 86 0.26 3.64 -6.29
CA ILE A 86 -0.58 2.44 -6.34
C ILE A 86 -0.24 1.64 -7.59
N ASP A 87 0.36 0.47 -7.37
CA ASP A 87 0.73 -0.43 -8.45
C ASP A 87 -0.48 -1.04 -9.16
N ASP A 88 -0.36 -1.22 -10.48
CA ASP A 88 -1.28 -2.04 -11.25
C ASP A 88 -0.93 -3.52 -11.10
N LEU A 89 -1.22 -4.07 -9.92
CA LEU A 89 -0.94 -5.48 -9.63
C LEU A 89 -1.55 -6.44 -10.66
N PRO A 90 -2.79 -6.26 -11.15
CA PRO A 90 -3.30 -7.09 -12.24
C PRO A 90 -2.40 -7.06 -13.49
N ALA A 91 -2.00 -5.88 -13.96
CA ALA A 91 -1.12 -5.78 -15.13
C ALA A 91 0.27 -6.37 -14.86
N ILE A 92 0.90 -6.02 -13.73
CA ILE A 92 2.21 -6.53 -13.32
C ILE A 92 2.19 -8.06 -13.24
N LEU A 93 1.18 -8.64 -12.59
CA LEU A 93 1.07 -10.08 -12.42
C LEU A 93 0.75 -10.80 -13.74
N SER A 94 -0.01 -10.16 -14.63
CA SER A 94 -0.30 -10.72 -15.96
C SER A 94 0.95 -10.94 -16.81
N GLU A 95 2.01 -10.16 -16.57
CA GLU A 95 3.31 -10.31 -17.22
C GLU A 95 4.27 -11.18 -16.39
N ALA A 96 4.40 -10.89 -15.10
CA ALA A 96 5.39 -11.52 -14.23
C ALA A 96 5.13 -13.02 -14.01
N VAL A 97 3.86 -13.43 -13.90
CA VAL A 97 3.51 -14.83 -13.64
C VAL A 97 3.86 -15.73 -14.83
N PRO A 98 3.45 -15.43 -16.09
CA PRO A 98 3.86 -16.22 -17.24
C PRO A 98 5.38 -16.24 -17.44
N ALA A 99 6.04 -15.10 -17.32
CA ALA A 99 7.50 -15.00 -17.48
C ALA A 99 8.24 -15.88 -16.47
N THR A 100 7.85 -15.80 -15.19
CA THR A 100 8.46 -16.61 -14.12
C THR A 100 8.18 -18.10 -14.34
N THR A 101 6.96 -18.45 -14.74
CA THR A 101 6.59 -19.84 -15.05
C THR A 101 7.43 -20.40 -16.19
N GLN A 102 7.64 -19.63 -17.26
CA GLN A 102 8.45 -20.05 -18.39
C GLN A 102 9.93 -20.19 -18.03
N ASN A 103 10.46 -19.29 -17.19
CA ASN A 103 11.83 -19.37 -16.69
C ASN A 103 12.03 -20.64 -15.87
N VAL A 104 11.12 -20.93 -14.93
CA VAL A 104 11.16 -22.16 -14.11
C VAL A 104 11.06 -23.41 -15.00
N GLN A 105 10.13 -23.42 -15.97
CA GLN A 105 9.99 -24.54 -16.91
C GLN A 105 11.28 -24.79 -17.70
N THR A 106 11.94 -23.72 -18.15
CA THR A 106 13.20 -23.79 -18.90
C THR A 106 14.32 -24.36 -18.03
N GLU A 107 14.44 -23.91 -16.78
CA GLU A 107 15.44 -24.41 -15.83
C GLU A 107 15.20 -25.88 -15.45
N ILE A 108 13.94 -26.30 -15.28
CA ILE A 108 13.60 -27.71 -15.07
C ILE A 108 14.05 -28.55 -16.28
N GLN A 109 13.76 -28.11 -17.50
CA GLN A 109 14.18 -28.83 -18.71
C GLN A 109 15.70 -28.91 -18.85
N ASN A 110 16.41 -27.82 -18.56
CA ASN A 110 17.87 -27.78 -18.61
C ASN A 110 18.48 -28.73 -17.56
N THR A 111 17.99 -28.67 -16.33
CA THR A 111 18.45 -29.53 -15.23
C THR A 111 18.15 -31.00 -15.52
N THR A 112 16.98 -31.29 -16.08
CA THR A 112 16.59 -32.66 -16.49
C THR A 112 17.53 -33.19 -17.56
N LYS A 113 17.83 -32.40 -18.60
CA LYS A 113 18.78 -32.77 -19.66
C LYS A 113 20.18 -33.02 -19.10
N LEU A 114 20.64 -32.20 -18.16
CA LEU A 114 21.94 -32.38 -17.51
C LEU A 114 21.95 -33.64 -16.66
N ALA A 115 20.91 -33.87 -15.84
CA ALA A 115 20.77 -35.07 -15.04
C ALA A 115 20.86 -36.33 -15.90
N PHE A 116 20.09 -36.41 -17.00
CA PHE A 116 20.17 -37.53 -17.94
C PHE A 116 21.60 -37.77 -18.46
N ARG A 117 22.31 -36.72 -18.90
CA ARG A 117 23.71 -36.86 -19.37
C ARG A 117 24.68 -37.35 -18.28
N TYR A 118 24.43 -37.05 -17.02
CA TYR A 118 25.34 -37.42 -15.92
C TYR A 118 24.95 -38.72 -15.23
N THR A 119 23.71 -39.17 -15.37
CA THR A 119 23.20 -40.43 -14.83
C THR A 119 23.06 -41.51 -15.91
N ASP A 120 23.73 -41.36 -17.06
CA ASP A 120 23.74 -42.37 -18.12
C ASP A 120 23.91 -43.79 -17.53
N LEU A 121 22.81 -44.55 -17.60
CA LEU A 121 22.74 -46.00 -17.75
C LEU A 121 22.76 -46.31 -19.24
#